data_AF-X0TL67-F1
#
_entry.id   AF-X0TL67-F1
#
_cell.length_a   1.000
_cell.length_b   1.000
_cell.length_c   1.000
_cell.angle_alpha   90.00
_cell.angle_beta   90.00
_cell.angle_gamma   90.00
#
_symmetry.space_group_name_H-M   'P 1'
#
loop_
_entity.id
_entity.type
_entity.pdbx_description
1 polymer ?
#
loop_
_entity_poly.entity_id
_entity_poly.type
_entity_poly.pdbx_seq_one_letter_code
_entity_poly.pdbx_strand_id
1 'polypeptide(L)'
;IDYTEEAEGHNALAAGFQGQRQWTDHFPNGDFMETILNTSFDWNGIREAFVFATENDSLNGISMLFNHLLTDRAQIFSDIRTYWSPKAVKRVTGKELTGLAKDGILHLINSGATTLDATGQQKEEGKSTMKPFWEITEEEVKRCLKSTKWSPANLEYFRGGGYSSTFYTQGIMPVTMVRINLIKGLGPVLQIAEGYTVDLPPEIHHILDERTDPTWPTTWFAPILTGRGAFKDVYSVMNNWGANHGAISYGHIGKDLITLSSMLRIPVAMHNVSNEKIFR
;
A
#
# COMPACT_ATOMS: atom_id res chain seq x y z
N ILE A 1 6.96 5.89 -36.98
CA ILE A 1 8.26 6.08 -36.30
C ILE A 1 8.90 4.70 -36.20
N ASP A 2 10.04 4.50 -36.84
CA ASP A 2 10.62 3.17 -37.09
C ASP A 2 11.48 2.67 -35.91
N TYR A 3 10.81 2.38 -34.79
CA TYR A 3 11.41 1.86 -33.55
C TYR A 3 10.96 0.41 -33.31
N THR A 4 11.39 -0.51 -34.18
CA THR A 4 10.93 -1.91 -34.14
C THR A 4 11.46 -2.67 -32.94
N GLU A 5 12.69 -2.39 -32.49
CA GLU A 5 13.28 -3.04 -31.30
C GLU A 5 12.52 -2.65 -30.03
N GLU A 6 12.23 -1.36 -29.85
CA GLU A 6 11.54 -0.84 -28.68
C GLU A 6 10.06 -1.25 -28.62
N ALA A 7 9.43 -1.51 -29.78
CA ALA A 7 8.03 -1.92 -29.87
C ALA A 7 7.75 -3.31 -29.25
N GLU A 8 8.76 -4.17 -29.13
CA GLU A 8 8.65 -5.49 -28.50
C GLU A 8 8.48 -5.41 -26.97
N GLY A 9 8.96 -4.32 -26.36
CA GLY A 9 8.99 -4.18 -24.91
C GLY A 9 9.88 -5.22 -24.23
N HIS A 10 9.54 -5.59 -22.99
CA HIS A 10 10.38 -6.45 -22.15
C HIS A 10 9.64 -7.68 -21.56
N ASN A 11 8.42 -7.97 -22.03
CA ASN A 11 7.57 -9.07 -21.51
C ASN A 11 7.49 -9.09 -19.97
N ALA A 12 7.47 -7.91 -19.34
CA ALA A 12 7.57 -7.76 -17.90
C ALA A 12 6.17 -7.78 -17.26
N LEU A 13 5.92 -8.76 -16.38
CA LEU A 13 4.69 -8.84 -15.58
C LEU A 13 4.70 -7.91 -14.37
N ALA A 14 5.89 -7.56 -13.88
CA ALA A 14 6.12 -6.56 -12.85
C ALA A 14 7.44 -5.85 -13.12
N ALA A 15 7.53 -4.59 -12.71
CA ALA A 15 8.74 -3.78 -12.87
C ALA A 15 8.98 -2.91 -11.63
N GLY A 16 10.12 -2.23 -11.60
CA GLY A 16 10.47 -1.27 -10.56
C GLY A 16 11.31 -0.15 -11.12
N PHE A 17 11.17 1.04 -10.53
CA PHE A 17 11.95 2.21 -10.92
C PHE A 17 12.77 2.68 -9.74
N GLN A 18 14.09 2.72 -9.93
CA GLN A 18 15.01 3.05 -8.85
C GLN A 18 14.77 4.48 -8.33
N GLY A 19 14.63 5.46 -9.24
CA GLY A 19 14.44 6.86 -8.88
C GLY A 19 15.61 7.40 -8.04
N GLN A 20 15.47 7.33 -6.72
CA GLN A 20 16.49 7.82 -5.81
C GLN A 20 17.79 7.01 -5.93
N ARG A 21 18.97 7.64 -5.95
CA ARG A 21 19.23 9.09 -5.89
C ARG A 21 19.55 9.69 -7.25
N GLN A 22 20.15 8.92 -8.15
CA GLN A 22 20.81 9.42 -9.34
C GLN A 22 19.84 10.05 -10.34
N TRP A 23 18.63 9.50 -10.46
CA TRP A 23 17.60 10.09 -11.31
C TRP A 23 17.00 11.33 -10.66
N THR A 24 16.50 11.22 -9.43
CA THR A 24 15.74 12.29 -8.75
C THR A 24 16.59 13.49 -8.32
N ASP A 25 17.91 13.32 -8.22
CA ASP A 25 18.85 14.43 -8.00
C ASP A 25 18.94 15.37 -9.22
N HIS A 26 18.39 14.99 -10.38
CA HIS A 26 18.45 15.78 -11.61
C HIS A 26 17.11 15.89 -12.37
N PHE A 27 16.41 14.77 -12.57
CA PHE A 27 15.16 14.69 -13.32
C PHE A 27 13.93 14.62 -12.40
N PRO A 28 12.72 14.95 -12.89
CA PRO A 28 11.49 14.78 -12.13
C PRO A 28 11.34 13.36 -11.59
N ASN A 29 10.85 13.23 -10.36
CA ASN A 29 10.70 11.93 -9.71
C ASN A 29 9.67 11.00 -10.38
N GLY A 30 9.61 9.76 -9.89
CA GLY A 30 8.73 8.73 -10.41
C GLY A 30 7.27 8.83 -9.96
N ASP A 31 6.90 9.79 -9.10
CA ASP A 31 5.67 9.70 -8.31
C ASP A 31 4.41 9.58 -9.17
N PHE A 32 4.32 10.40 -10.23
CA PHE A 32 3.22 10.36 -11.18
C PHE A 32 3.21 9.05 -11.99
N MET A 33 4.38 8.61 -12.48
CA MET A 33 4.53 7.38 -13.25
C MET A 33 4.11 6.17 -12.43
N GLU A 34 4.65 6.03 -11.22
CA GLU A 34 4.37 4.93 -10.31
C GLU A 34 2.89 4.92 -9.88
N THR A 35 2.32 6.09 -9.60
CA THR A 35 0.89 6.22 -9.28
C THR A 35 0.01 5.75 -10.43
N ILE A 36 0.20 6.29 -11.64
CA ILE A 36 -0.69 6.02 -12.77
C ILE A 36 -0.52 4.58 -13.25
N LEU A 37 0.69 4.02 -13.27
CA LEU A 37 0.90 2.62 -13.66
C LEU A 37 0.16 1.65 -12.72
N ASN A 38 0.26 1.86 -11.41
CA ASN A 38 -0.45 1.05 -10.41
C ASN A 38 -1.96 1.37 -10.28
N THR A 39 -2.47 2.37 -11.00
CA THR A 39 -3.90 2.74 -11.01
C THR A 39 -4.64 1.96 -12.09
N SER A 40 -5.88 1.56 -11.81
CA SER A 40 -6.73 0.79 -12.74
C SER A 40 -7.37 1.65 -13.85
N PHE A 41 -6.84 2.83 -14.12
CA PHE A 41 -7.32 3.74 -15.15
C PHE A 41 -6.27 4.81 -15.47
N ASP A 42 -6.28 5.29 -16.70
CA ASP A 42 -5.54 6.47 -17.14
C ASP A 42 -6.28 7.20 -18.26
N TRP A 43 -5.58 8.05 -19.02
CA TRP A 43 -6.15 8.79 -20.14
C TRP A 43 -6.69 7.91 -21.28
N ASN A 44 -6.33 6.62 -21.33
CA ASN A 44 -6.88 5.65 -22.28
C ASN A 44 -8.14 4.93 -21.75
N GLY A 45 -8.59 5.24 -20.54
CA GLY A 45 -9.74 4.63 -19.90
C GLY A 45 -9.37 3.65 -18.78
N ILE A 46 -10.36 2.89 -18.32
CA ILE A 46 -10.21 1.86 -17.30
C ILE A 46 -9.43 0.66 -17.86
N ARG A 47 -8.46 0.17 -17.10
CA ARG A 47 -7.59 -0.96 -17.48
C ARG A 47 -7.09 -1.73 -16.27
N GLU A 48 -6.50 -2.88 -16.52
CA GLU A 48 -5.72 -3.59 -15.50
C GLU A 48 -4.58 -2.69 -14.98
N ALA A 49 -4.42 -2.68 -13.65
CA ALA A 49 -3.31 -2.00 -13.01
C ALA A 49 -2.00 -2.75 -13.27
N PHE A 50 -0.94 -2.05 -13.67
CA PHE A 50 0.39 -2.65 -13.71
C PHE A 50 0.92 -2.84 -12.29
N VAL A 51 1.84 -3.79 -12.11
CA VAL A 51 2.59 -3.96 -10.86
C VAL A 51 3.94 -3.24 -10.99
N PHE A 52 4.08 -2.10 -10.31
CA PHE A 52 5.24 -1.24 -10.47
C PHE A 52 5.78 -0.74 -9.13
N ALA A 53 6.99 -1.17 -8.77
CA ALA A 53 7.58 -0.92 -7.46
C ALA A 53 8.38 0.39 -7.40
N THR A 54 8.01 1.26 -6.46
CA THR A 54 8.82 2.41 -6.02
C THR A 54 10.19 1.94 -5.53
N GLU A 55 11.22 2.77 -5.77
CA GLU A 55 12.61 2.54 -5.35
C GLU A 55 13.24 1.25 -5.89
N ASN A 56 12.65 0.66 -6.94
CA ASN A 56 13.01 -0.64 -7.46
C ASN A 56 13.07 -1.73 -6.37
N ASP A 57 12.20 -1.62 -5.35
CA ASP A 57 12.07 -2.66 -4.34
C ASP A 57 11.36 -3.88 -4.94
N SER A 58 12.16 -4.73 -5.58
CA SER A 58 11.69 -5.96 -6.21
C SER A 58 10.92 -6.88 -5.26
N LEU A 59 11.24 -6.90 -3.96
CA LEU A 59 10.55 -7.77 -3.00
C LEU A 59 9.17 -7.21 -2.65
N ASN A 60 9.01 -5.88 -2.58
CA ASN A 60 7.68 -5.29 -2.53
C ASN A 60 6.93 -5.51 -3.86
N GLY A 61 7.62 -5.41 -4.99
CA GLY A 61 7.06 -5.72 -6.31
C GLY A 61 6.49 -7.13 -6.41
N ILE A 62 7.20 -8.17 -5.93
CA ILE A 62 6.67 -9.54 -5.88
C ILE A 62 5.53 -9.66 -4.85
N SER A 63 5.59 -8.94 -3.73
CA SER A 63 4.49 -8.90 -2.75
C SER A 63 3.22 -8.32 -3.37
N MET A 64 3.33 -7.22 -4.11
CA MET A 64 2.25 -6.64 -4.91
C MET A 64 1.78 -7.61 -5.99
N LEU A 65 2.69 -8.27 -6.71
CA LEU A 65 2.34 -9.22 -7.76
C LEU A 65 1.53 -10.40 -7.22
N PHE A 66 1.92 -10.98 -6.08
CA PHE A 66 1.15 -12.06 -5.44
C PHE A 66 -0.26 -11.60 -5.10
N ASN A 67 -0.39 -10.42 -4.51
CA ASN A 67 -1.69 -9.87 -4.17
C ASN A 67 -2.54 -9.60 -5.43
N HIS A 68 -1.94 -9.01 -6.46
CA HIS A 68 -2.60 -8.67 -7.72
C HIS A 68 -3.13 -9.94 -8.41
N LEU A 69 -2.30 -10.96 -8.60
CA LEU A 69 -2.69 -12.21 -9.25
C LEU A 69 -3.75 -13.02 -8.49
N LEU A 70 -3.91 -12.77 -7.18
CA LEU A 70 -4.94 -13.42 -6.36
C LEU A 70 -6.27 -12.66 -6.36
N THR A 71 -6.28 -11.39 -6.77
CA THR A 71 -7.42 -10.48 -6.53
C THR A 71 -7.89 -9.70 -7.74
N ASP A 72 -7.07 -9.62 -8.79
CA ASP A 72 -7.25 -8.78 -9.98
C ASP A 72 -7.43 -7.28 -9.66
N ARG A 73 -7.00 -6.86 -8.46
CA ARG A 73 -7.16 -5.50 -7.94
C ARG A 73 -5.82 -4.75 -7.99
N ALA A 74 -5.89 -3.43 -8.08
CA ALA A 74 -4.72 -2.56 -7.89
C ALA A 74 -4.10 -2.76 -6.50
N GLN A 75 -2.79 -2.50 -6.37
CA GLN A 75 -2.05 -2.75 -5.14
C GLN A 75 -1.42 -1.47 -4.61
N ILE A 76 -1.49 -1.29 -3.29
CA ILE A 76 -0.89 -0.16 -2.59
C ILE A 76 0.56 -0.50 -2.29
N PHE A 77 1.49 0.30 -2.80
CA PHE A 77 2.86 0.37 -2.27
C PHE A 77 2.87 1.35 -1.09
N SER A 78 3.54 1.02 0.01
CA SER A 78 3.63 1.92 1.16
C SER A 78 4.87 1.72 2.03
N ASP A 79 5.41 2.81 2.58
CA ASP A 79 6.24 2.75 3.78
C ASP A 79 5.40 2.47 5.01
N ILE A 80 5.90 1.59 5.87
CA ILE A 80 5.41 1.36 7.22
C ILE A 80 6.04 2.41 8.13
N ARG A 81 5.57 3.66 8.00
CA ARG A 81 6.29 4.84 8.46
C ARG A 81 6.28 5.01 9.97
N THR A 82 5.11 4.92 10.60
CA THR A 82 4.96 5.27 12.02
C THR A 82 3.97 4.36 12.73
N TYR A 83 4.33 3.87 13.91
CA TYR A 83 3.37 3.34 14.87
C TYR A 83 2.89 4.47 15.80
N TRP A 84 1.58 4.68 15.81
CA TRP A 84 0.91 5.59 16.72
C TRP A 84 0.20 4.81 17.82
N SER A 85 0.85 4.73 18.99
CA SER A 85 0.19 4.18 20.18
C SER A 85 -0.98 5.07 20.62
N PRO A 86 -2.02 4.51 21.28
CA PRO A 86 -3.13 5.30 21.80
C PRO A 86 -2.67 6.44 22.73
N LYS A 87 -1.66 6.16 23.57
CA LYS A 87 -1.04 7.16 24.46
C LYS A 87 -0.35 8.27 23.68
N ALA A 88 0.35 7.95 22.59
CA ALA A 88 1.03 8.94 21.76
C ALA A 88 0.01 9.85 21.05
N VAL A 89 -1.07 9.29 20.50
CA VAL A 89 -2.15 10.07 19.89
C VAL A 89 -2.78 11.00 20.92
N LYS A 90 -3.21 10.46 22.09
CA LYS A 90 -3.79 11.26 23.17
C LYS A 90 -2.90 12.41 23.61
N ARG A 91 -1.59 12.17 23.69
CA ARG A 91 -0.60 13.19 24.08
C ARG A 91 -0.49 14.33 23.07
N VAL A 92 -0.55 14.05 21.76
CA VAL A 92 -0.32 15.07 20.72
C VAL A 92 -1.60 15.70 20.18
N THR A 93 -2.74 15.05 20.32
CA THR A 93 -4.04 15.55 19.83
C THR A 93 -5.02 15.90 20.95
N GLY A 94 -4.77 15.47 22.19
CA GLY A 94 -5.73 15.57 23.29
C GLY A 94 -6.91 14.58 23.19
N LYS A 95 -7.00 13.79 22.12
CA LYS A 95 -8.13 12.89 21.82
C LYS A 95 -7.73 11.42 21.83
N GLU A 96 -8.69 10.56 22.17
CA GLU A 96 -8.47 9.11 22.21
C GLU A 96 -8.85 8.47 20.87
N LEU A 97 -8.08 7.46 20.48
CA LEU A 97 -8.47 6.58 19.38
C LEU A 97 -9.65 5.72 19.82
N THR A 98 -10.57 5.46 18.90
CA THR A 98 -11.80 4.69 19.14
C THR A 98 -12.02 3.67 18.02
N GLY A 99 -13.03 2.80 18.19
CA GLY A 99 -13.38 1.80 17.18
C GLY A 99 -12.23 0.83 16.88
N LEU A 100 -11.98 0.55 15.60
CA LEU A 100 -10.89 -0.32 15.15
C LEU A 100 -9.50 0.24 15.46
N ALA A 101 -9.37 1.56 15.65
CA ALA A 101 -8.10 2.23 15.93
C ALA A 101 -7.72 2.23 17.43
N LYS A 102 -8.61 1.76 18.34
CA LYS A 102 -8.48 1.95 19.79
C LYS A 102 -7.17 1.40 20.38
N ASP A 103 -6.62 0.34 19.80
CA ASP A 103 -5.43 -0.35 20.29
C ASP A 103 -4.12 0.18 19.66
N GLY A 104 -4.23 1.20 18.81
CA GLY A 104 -3.14 1.81 18.06
C GLY A 104 -3.32 1.66 16.56
N ILE A 105 -2.55 2.42 15.79
CA ILE A 105 -2.58 2.43 14.33
C ILE A 105 -1.19 2.51 13.74
N LEU A 106 -1.03 2.02 12.51
CA LEU A 106 0.13 2.24 11.67
C LEU A 106 -0.18 3.31 10.61
N HIS A 107 0.77 4.23 10.41
CA HIS A 107 0.77 5.18 9.31
C HIS A 107 1.43 4.51 8.11
N LEU A 108 0.63 4.19 7.11
CA LEU A 108 1.10 3.68 5.83
C LEU A 108 1.11 4.85 4.85
N ILE A 109 2.29 5.27 4.41
CA ILE A 109 2.47 6.46 3.56
C ILE A 109 3.71 6.30 2.69
N ASN A 110 3.53 5.98 1.41
CA ASN A 110 4.67 5.89 0.49
C ASN A 110 5.30 7.27 0.27
N SER A 111 6.54 7.30 -0.20
CA SER A 111 7.30 8.51 -0.50
C SER A 111 6.84 9.26 -1.77
N GLY A 112 5.54 9.43 -1.96
CA GLY A 112 4.95 10.27 -3.02
C GLY A 112 3.97 9.56 -3.95
N ALA A 113 4.07 8.24 -4.12
CA ALA A 113 3.26 7.48 -5.07
C ALA A 113 2.40 6.39 -4.45
N THR A 114 1.15 6.24 -4.86
CA THR A 114 0.42 4.99 -4.69
C THR A 114 -0.75 4.94 -5.67
N THR A 115 -1.40 3.79 -5.82
CA THR A 115 -2.57 3.65 -6.71
C THR A 115 -3.73 4.58 -6.31
N LEU A 116 -4.38 5.23 -7.28
CA LEU A 116 -5.55 6.09 -7.01
C LEU A 116 -6.80 5.29 -6.62
N ASP A 117 -6.82 3.98 -6.90
CA ASP A 117 -7.83 3.05 -6.41
C ASP A 117 -7.92 3.07 -4.88
N ALA A 118 -6.80 3.32 -4.20
CA ALA A 118 -6.72 3.35 -2.74
C ALA A 118 -7.35 4.58 -2.10
N THR A 119 -7.84 5.56 -2.87
CA THR A 119 -8.60 6.69 -2.33
C THR A 119 -9.87 6.26 -1.57
N GLY A 120 -10.33 5.01 -1.77
CA GLY A 120 -11.56 4.48 -1.15
C GLY A 120 -12.84 5.01 -1.79
N GLN A 121 -12.75 5.59 -2.99
CA GLN A 121 -13.87 6.21 -3.69
C GLN A 121 -14.66 5.26 -4.59
N GLN A 122 -14.11 4.08 -4.86
CA GLN A 122 -14.87 2.96 -5.43
C GLN A 122 -15.80 2.39 -4.35
N LYS A 123 -17.02 2.03 -4.73
CA LYS A 123 -18.09 1.63 -3.81
C LYS A 123 -18.72 0.30 -4.21
N GLU A 124 -18.89 -0.56 -3.22
CA GLU A 124 -19.64 -1.81 -3.31
C GLU A 124 -20.61 -1.85 -2.13
N GLU A 125 -21.90 -2.00 -2.41
CA GLU A 125 -22.96 -1.90 -1.39
C GLU A 125 -22.85 -0.64 -0.49
N GLY A 126 -22.40 0.48 -1.07
CA GLY A 126 -22.19 1.75 -0.37
C GLY A 126 -20.92 1.83 0.50
N LYS A 127 -20.14 0.75 0.61
CA LYS A 127 -18.87 0.70 1.37
C LYS A 127 -17.68 0.98 0.46
N SER A 128 -16.63 1.60 1.01
CA SER A 128 -15.36 1.78 0.29
C SER A 128 -14.74 0.42 -0.09
N THR A 129 -14.18 0.35 -1.28
CA THR A 129 -13.52 -0.85 -1.82
C THR A 129 -12.44 -0.46 -2.83
N MET A 130 -11.67 -1.43 -3.31
CA MET A 130 -10.82 -1.33 -4.50
C MET A 130 -11.17 -2.51 -5.40
N LYS A 131 -11.80 -2.31 -6.55
CA LYS A 131 -12.41 -3.34 -7.40
C LYS A 131 -11.45 -3.87 -8.47
N PRO A 132 -11.72 -5.05 -9.06
CA PRO A 132 -11.13 -5.44 -10.33
C PRO A 132 -11.57 -4.45 -11.40
N PHE A 133 -10.69 -4.17 -12.36
CA PHE A 133 -10.89 -3.07 -13.29
C PHE A 133 -12.18 -3.17 -14.11
N TRP A 134 -12.63 -4.38 -14.47
CA TRP A 134 -13.88 -4.59 -15.21
C TRP A 134 -15.16 -4.26 -14.42
N GLU A 135 -15.06 -4.03 -13.10
CA GLU A 135 -16.19 -3.63 -12.24
C GLU A 135 -16.14 -2.14 -11.87
N ILE A 136 -15.08 -1.43 -12.26
CA ILE A 136 -14.92 0.00 -12.03
C ILE A 136 -15.80 0.76 -13.02
N THR A 137 -16.49 1.78 -12.52
CA THR A 137 -17.30 2.69 -13.34
C THR A 137 -16.59 4.02 -13.60
N GLU A 138 -16.95 4.69 -14.70
CA GLU A 138 -16.45 6.05 -15.00
C GLU A 138 -16.73 7.08 -13.88
N GLU A 139 -17.84 6.91 -13.15
CA GLU A 139 -18.14 7.76 -12.01
C GLU A 139 -17.15 7.53 -10.85
N GLU A 140 -16.72 6.29 -10.65
CA GLU A 140 -15.72 5.94 -9.65
C GLU A 140 -14.34 6.50 -10.01
N VAL A 141 -13.95 6.40 -11.28
CA VAL A 141 -12.73 7.04 -11.80
C VAL A 141 -12.73 8.53 -11.46
N LYS A 142 -13.82 9.23 -11.79
CA LYS A 142 -13.97 10.67 -11.49
C LYS A 142 -13.86 10.98 -10.00
N ARG A 143 -14.43 10.13 -9.13
CA ARG A 143 -14.31 10.33 -7.67
C ARG A 143 -12.88 10.10 -7.18
N CYS A 144 -12.19 9.05 -7.65
CA CYS A 144 -10.80 8.80 -7.28
C CYS A 144 -9.89 9.98 -7.67
N LEU A 145 -10.03 10.47 -8.91
CA LEU A 145 -9.30 11.66 -9.40
C LEU A 145 -9.63 12.91 -8.58
N LYS A 146 -10.91 13.15 -8.28
CA LYS A 146 -11.35 14.32 -7.49
C LYS A 146 -10.84 14.30 -6.05
N SER A 147 -10.66 13.11 -5.47
CA SER A 147 -10.12 12.93 -4.13
C SER A 147 -8.59 12.98 -4.07
N THR A 148 -7.92 13.17 -5.20
CA THR A 148 -6.46 13.23 -5.29
C THR A 148 -6.01 14.64 -5.66
N LYS A 149 -5.03 15.17 -4.91
CA LYS A 149 -4.32 16.39 -5.23
C LYS A 149 -2.90 16.04 -5.68
N TRP A 150 -2.48 16.56 -6.82
CA TRP A 150 -1.09 16.47 -7.26
C TRP A 150 -0.26 17.58 -6.59
N SER A 151 0.51 17.22 -5.57
CA SER A 151 1.33 18.18 -4.83
C SER A 151 2.76 18.22 -5.37
N PRO A 152 3.37 19.40 -5.55
CA PRO A 152 4.77 19.49 -5.95
C PRO A 152 5.69 18.71 -5.00
N ALA A 153 6.60 17.92 -5.55
CA ALA A 153 7.56 17.15 -4.78
C ALA A 153 8.47 18.06 -3.94
N ASN A 154 8.87 17.59 -2.76
CA ASN A 154 9.80 18.31 -1.90
C ASN A 154 11.20 18.35 -2.53
N LEU A 155 11.64 19.54 -2.95
CA LEU A 155 12.91 19.74 -3.67
C LEU A 155 14.17 19.42 -2.85
N GLU A 156 14.08 19.34 -1.51
CA GLU A 156 15.20 18.89 -0.68
C GLU A 156 15.51 17.41 -0.90
N TYR A 157 14.49 16.59 -1.20
CA TYR A 157 14.61 15.16 -1.51
C TYR A 157 14.64 14.89 -3.02
N PHE A 158 13.80 15.59 -3.78
CA PHE A 158 13.59 15.40 -5.22
C PHE A 158 13.99 16.66 -5.98
N ARG A 159 15.30 16.86 -6.18
CA ARG A 159 15.86 18.09 -6.74
C ARG A 159 15.37 18.40 -8.16
N GLY A 160 15.06 17.36 -8.94
CA GLY A 160 14.47 17.50 -10.27
C GLY A 160 12.96 17.81 -10.27
N GLY A 161 12.32 17.92 -9.11
CA GLY A 161 10.88 18.14 -8.97
C GLY A 161 10.06 16.86 -9.14
N GLY A 162 8.78 17.02 -9.46
CA GLY A 162 7.81 15.93 -9.54
C GLY A 162 6.46 16.30 -8.92
N TYR A 163 5.51 15.36 -8.95
CA TYR A 163 4.18 15.54 -8.38
C TYR A 163 3.72 14.29 -7.63
N SER A 164 3.63 14.40 -6.31
CA SER A 164 3.11 13.38 -5.41
C SER A 164 1.59 13.26 -5.54
N SER A 165 1.05 12.04 -5.45
CA SER A 165 -0.40 11.77 -5.42
C SER A 165 -0.96 11.89 -4.00
N THR A 166 -1.22 13.12 -3.56
CA THR A 166 -1.73 13.41 -2.22
C THR A 166 -3.20 13.04 -2.08
N PHE A 167 -3.51 12.10 -1.20
CA PHE A 167 -4.88 11.84 -0.75
C PHE A 167 -4.87 11.14 0.62
N TYR A 168 -6.05 11.05 1.23
CA TYR A 168 -6.29 10.25 2.42
C TYR A 168 -7.30 9.15 2.09
N THR A 169 -6.90 7.89 2.24
CA THR A 169 -7.75 6.71 2.03
C THR A 169 -9.01 6.78 2.88
N GLN A 170 -10.18 6.83 2.24
CA GLN A 170 -11.46 7.01 2.93
C GLN A 170 -12.22 5.72 3.13
N GLY A 171 -12.79 5.56 4.32
CA GLY A 171 -13.65 4.45 4.68
C GLY A 171 -12.90 3.25 5.23
N ILE A 172 -13.64 2.45 6.01
CA ILE A 172 -13.16 1.19 6.56
C ILE A 172 -13.21 0.12 5.46
N MET A 173 -12.04 -0.35 5.06
CA MET A 173 -11.85 -1.43 4.10
C MET A 173 -11.11 -2.58 4.77
N PRO A 174 -11.56 -3.84 4.63
CA PRO A 174 -10.70 -4.97 4.96
C PRO A 174 -9.49 -4.94 4.03
N VAL A 175 -8.29 -5.07 4.58
CA VAL A 175 -7.06 -5.09 3.79
C VAL A 175 -6.06 -6.10 4.35
N THR A 176 -5.16 -6.56 3.50
CA THR A 176 -4.06 -7.45 3.87
C THR A 176 -2.74 -6.80 3.51
N MET A 177 -1.91 -6.54 4.51
CA MET A 177 -0.54 -6.04 4.33
C MET A 177 0.42 -7.23 4.21
N VAL A 178 1.30 -7.18 3.22
CA VAL A 178 2.13 -8.31 2.78
C VAL A 178 3.55 -7.87 2.54
N ARG A 179 4.52 -8.70 2.94
CA ARG A 179 5.94 -8.50 2.61
C ARG A 179 6.66 -9.82 2.43
N ILE A 180 7.38 -9.93 1.32
CA ILE A 180 8.41 -10.95 1.10
C ILE A 180 9.75 -10.37 1.54
N ASN A 181 10.53 -11.17 2.27
CA ASN A 181 11.92 -10.86 2.62
C ASN A 181 12.84 -12.02 2.24
N LEU A 182 14.11 -11.73 1.94
CA LEU A 182 15.13 -12.75 1.72
C LEU A 182 16.05 -12.84 2.94
N ILE A 183 16.09 -14.02 3.57
CA ILE A 183 16.93 -14.28 4.74
C ILE A 183 18.09 -15.19 4.34
N LYS A 184 19.33 -14.71 4.52
CA LYS A 184 20.53 -15.49 4.20
C LYS A 184 20.54 -16.83 4.95
N GLY A 185 20.68 -17.93 4.21
CA GLY A 185 20.69 -19.28 4.76
C GLY A 185 19.31 -19.92 4.96
N LEU A 186 18.23 -19.18 4.73
CA LEU A 186 16.86 -19.70 4.76
C LEU A 186 16.15 -19.55 3.40
N GLY A 187 16.34 -18.43 2.72
CA GLY A 187 15.66 -18.10 1.47
C GLY A 187 14.50 -17.11 1.66
N PRO A 188 13.49 -17.09 0.76
CA PRO A 188 12.35 -16.18 0.87
C PRO A 188 11.46 -16.55 2.06
N VAL A 189 10.94 -15.54 2.74
CA VAL A 189 9.91 -15.67 3.78
C VAL A 189 8.78 -14.69 3.50
N LEU A 190 7.54 -15.08 3.79
CA LEU A 190 6.36 -14.21 3.68
C LEU A 190 5.89 -13.73 5.06
N GLN A 191 5.50 -12.46 5.15
CA GLN A 191 4.80 -11.87 6.28
C GLN A 191 3.43 -11.36 5.81
N ILE A 192 2.39 -11.62 6.60
CA ILE A 192 0.99 -11.28 6.32
C ILE A 192 0.40 -10.62 7.56
N ALA A 193 -0.28 -9.49 7.39
CA ALA A 193 -1.07 -8.87 8.45
C ALA A 193 -2.43 -8.43 7.87
N GLU A 194 -3.48 -9.20 8.16
CA GLU A 194 -4.87 -8.80 7.89
C GLU A 194 -5.30 -7.72 8.89
N GLY A 195 -6.08 -6.77 8.40
CA GLY A 195 -6.55 -5.65 9.20
C GLY A 195 -7.56 -4.80 8.46
N TYR A 196 -7.67 -3.55 8.86
CA TYR A 196 -8.59 -2.60 8.26
C TYR A 196 -7.92 -1.26 8.04
N THR A 197 -8.31 -0.57 6.98
CA THR A 197 -8.17 0.89 6.95
C THR A 197 -9.11 1.50 7.97
N VAL A 198 -8.76 2.64 8.55
CA VAL A 198 -9.57 3.31 9.58
C VAL A 198 -9.71 4.80 9.29
N ASP A 199 -10.93 5.31 9.48
CA ASP A 199 -11.19 6.74 9.45
C ASP A 199 -10.86 7.37 10.81
N LEU A 200 -9.86 8.24 10.85
CA LEU A 200 -9.61 9.09 12.01
C LEU A 200 -10.51 10.34 11.98
N PRO A 201 -10.94 10.85 13.15
CA PRO A 201 -11.51 12.18 13.25
C PRO A 201 -10.61 13.22 12.55
N PRO A 202 -11.17 14.17 11.76
CA PRO A 202 -10.37 15.09 10.93
C PRO A 202 -9.25 15.82 11.65
N GLU A 203 -9.49 16.23 12.91
CA GLU A 203 -8.48 16.91 13.73
C GLU A 203 -7.32 15.99 14.13
N ILE A 204 -7.60 14.71 14.42
CA ILE A 204 -6.54 13.73 14.69
C ILE A 204 -5.72 13.52 13.42
N HIS A 205 -6.38 13.22 12.30
CA HIS A 205 -5.69 13.02 11.02
C HIS A 205 -4.79 14.21 10.68
N HIS A 206 -5.33 15.44 10.68
CA HIS A 206 -4.59 16.65 10.32
C HIS A 206 -3.34 16.85 11.19
N ILE A 207 -3.44 16.69 12.52
CA ILE A 207 -2.29 16.85 13.43
C ILE A 207 -1.19 15.81 13.15
N LEU A 208 -1.57 14.57 12.83
CA LEU A 208 -0.59 13.50 12.57
C LEU A 208 0.03 13.61 11.17
N ASP A 209 -0.76 14.00 10.19
CA ASP A 209 -0.38 14.10 8.77
C ASP A 209 0.61 15.25 8.52
N GLU A 210 0.30 16.46 9.00
CA GLU A 210 1.17 17.65 8.91
C GLU A 210 2.56 17.44 9.53
N ARG A 211 2.67 16.53 10.50
CA ARG A 211 3.92 16.23 11.19
C ARG A 211 4.77 15.16 10.51
N THR A 212 4.24 14.50 9.48
CA THR A 212 4.88 13.37 8.81
C THR A 212 5.30 13.75 7.40
N ASP A 213 4.35 13.83 6.48
CA ASP A 213 4.49 14.43 5.16
C ASP A 213 3.08 14.65 4.55
N PRO A 214 2.53 15.87 4.58
CA PRO A 214 1.16 16.13 4.11
C PRO A 214 1.05 16.17 2.57
N THR A 215 2.15 15.95 1.84
CA THR A 215 2.14 15.90 0.37
C THR A 215 2.03 14.48 -0.16
N TRP A 216 2.10 13.46 0.70
CA TRP A 216 2.11 12.05 0.32
C TRP A 216 0.75 11.37 0.59
N PRO A 217 0.45 10.22 -0.06
CA PRO A 217 -0.80 9.49 0.16
C PRO A 217 -0.84 8.77 1.50
N THR A 218 -1.78 9.14 2.37
CA THR A 218 -1.93 8.56 3.72
C THR A 218 -2.99 7.45 3.75
N THR A 219 -2.64 6.31 4.35
CA THR A 219 -3.56 5.26 4.80
C THR A 219 -3.32 4.94 6.28
N TRP A 220 -4.35 5.02 7.11
CA TRP A 220 -4.28 4.55 8.50
C TRP A 220 -4.70 3.10 8.59
N PHE A 221 -3.85 2.26 9.16
CA PHE A 221 -4.08 0.82 9.24
C PHE A 221 -4.15 0.33 10.69
N ALA A 222 -5.16 -0.49 10.98
CA ALA A 222 -5.32 -1.20 12.24
C ALA A 222 -5.26 -2.72 11.99
N PRO A 223 -4.20 -3.43 12.41
CA PRO A 223 -4.10 -4.87 12.23
C PRO A 223 -5.06 -5.62 13.18
N ILE A 224 -5.56 -6.77 12.74
CA ILE A 224 -6.28 -7.69 13.62
C ILE A 224 -5.30 -8.30 14.63
N LEU A 225 -5.57 -8.08 15.91
CA LEU A 225 -4.76 -8.62 17.01
C LEU A 225 -5.28 -10.00 17.42
N THR A 226 -4.35 -10.89 17.77
CA THR A 226 -4.66 -12.26 18.23
C THR A 226 -4.30 -12.48 19.70
N GLY A 227 -3.67 -11.49 20.36
CA GLY A 227 -3.20 -11.58 21.74
C GLY A 227 -1.94 -12.43 21.92
N ARG A 228 -1.34 -12.93 20.83
CA ARG A 228 -0.16 -13.82 20.87
C ARG A 228 0.87 -13.46 19.78
N GLY A 229 2.13 -13.84 20.02
CA GLY A 229 3.22 -13.67 19.07
C GLY A 229 3.40 -12.22 18.60
N ALA A 230 3.62 -12.04 17.30
CA ALA A 230 3.77 -10.73 16.66
C ALA A 230 2.46 -9.91 16.63
N PHE A 231 1.32 -10.50 16.97
CA PHE A 231 -0.01 -9.86 16.95
C PHE A 231 -0.60 -9.71 18.35
N LYS A 232 0.26 -9.60 19.38
CA LYS A 232 -0.17 -9.31 20.76
C LYS A 232 -0.64 -7.86 20.94
N ASP A 233 -0.05 -6.93 20.20
CA ASP A 233 -0.39 -5.51 20.15
C ASP A 233 0.10 -4.90 18.82
N VAL A 234 -0.41 -3.72 18.47
CA VAL A 234 -0.09 -3.05 17.19
C VAL A 234 1.40 -2.71 17.07
N TYR A 235 2.03 -2.36 18.20
CA TYR A 235 3.48 -2.15 18.26
C TYR A 235 4.25 -3.39 17.79
N SER A 236 3.88 -4.57 18.28
CA SER A 236 4.53 -5.82 17.94
C SER A 236 4.40 -6.16 16.46
N VAL A 237 3.30 -5.76 15.82
CA VAL A 237 3.12 -5.92 14.37
C VAL A 237 4.17 -5.12 13.63
N MET A 238 4.33 -3.83 13.93
CA MET A 238 5.36 -2.99 13.30
C MET A 238 6.78 -3.47 13.64
N ASN A 239 7.03 -3.78 14.91
CA ASN A 239 8.36 -4.16 15.39
C ASN A 239 8.87 -5.50 14.84
N ASN A 240 7.96 -6.37 14.38
CA ASN A 240 8.32 -7.63 13.72
C ASN A 240 8.25 -7.54 12.19
N TRP A 241 7.85 -6.40 11.61
CA TRP A 241 7.85 -6.22 10.16
C TRP A 241 9.28 -6.16 9.63
N GLY A 242 9.59 -6.94 8.60
CA GLY A 242 10.97 -7.24 8.18
C GLY A 242 11.62 -6.22 7.24
N ALA A 243 10.90 -5.16 6.86
CA ALA A 243 11.36 -4.13 5.94
C ALA A 243 10.70 -2.78 6.26
N ASN A 244 11.13 -1.69 5.61
CA ASN A 244 10.42 -0.41 5.67
C ASN A 244 9.17 -0.39 4.79
N HIS A 245 9.09 -1.22 3.74
CA HIS A 245 7.94 -1.27 2.83
C HIS A 245 6.95 -2.42 3.14
N GLY A 246 5.72 -2.24 2.68
CA GLY A 246 4.72 -3.30 2.54
C GLY A 246 3.85 -3.09 1.30
N ALA A 247 3.29 -4.20 0.81
CA ALA A 247 2.26 -4.21 -0.22
C ALA A 247 0.89 -4.43 0.42
N ILE A 248 -0.10 -3.59 0.14
CA ILE A 248 -1.43 -3.67 0.75
C ILE A 248 -2.47 -3.97 -0.32
N SER A 249 -3.23 -5.04 -0.10
CA SER A 249 -4.33 -5.46 -0.95
C SER A 249 -5.67 -5.22 -0.28
N TYR A 250 -6.70 -4.92 -1.07
CA TYR A 250 -8.08 -4.97 -0.59
C TYR A 250 -8.51 -6.41 -0.30
N GLY A 251 -9.25 -6.60 0.79
CA GLY A 251 -9.74 -7.88 1.26
C GLY A 251 -8.83 -8.56 2.28
N HIS A 252 -9.38 -9.59 2.95
CA HIS A 252 -8.66 -10.51 3.83
C HIS A 252 -8.25 -11.75 3.05
N ILE A 253 -7.11 -11.65 2.37
CA ILE A 253 -6.60 -12.64 1.42
C ILE A 253 -5.47 -13.49 2.01
N GLY A 254 -5.26 -13.44 3.33
CA GLY A 254 -4.15 -14.12 3.98
C GLY A 254 -4.19 -15.64 3.82
N LYS A 255 -5.38 -16.24 3.79
CA LYS A 255 -5.55 -17.68 3.51
C LYS A 255 -5.08 -18.07 2.10
N ASP A 256 -5.30 -17.19 1.12
CA ASP A 256 -4.99 -17.42 -0.28
C ASP A 256 -3.48 -17.27 -0.49
N LEU A 257 -2.88 -16.27 0.15
CA LEU A 257 -1.42 -16.09 0.23
C LEU A 257 -0.70 -17.24 0.91
N ILE A 258 -1.26 -17.81 2.00
CA ILE A 258 -0.71 -19.00 2.66
C ILE A 258 -0.72 -20.20 1.69
N THR A 259 -1.82 -20.39 0.96
CA THR A 259 -1.95 -21.46 -0.04
C THR A 259 -0.97 -21.26 -1.18
N LEU A 260 -0.87 -20.04 -1.74
CA LEU A 260 0.12 -19.72 -2.79
C LEU A 260 1.55 -19.96 -2.29
N SER A 261 1.85 -19.56 -1.06
CA SER A 261 3.18 -19.74 -0.46
C SER A 261 3.55 -21.20 -0.29
N SER A 262 2.59 -22.09 0.03
CA SER A 262 2.86 -23.54 0.10
C SER A 262 3.19 -24.12 -1.27
N MET A 263 2.47 -23.70 -2.32
CA MET A 263 2.75 -24.10 -3.71
C MET A 263 4.15 -23.67 -4.14
N LEU A 264 4.62 -22.51 -3.68
CA LEU A 264 5.94 -21.96 -4.00
C LEU A 264 7.04 -22.35 -2.99
N ARG A 265 6.68 -23.08 -1.92
CA ARG A 265 7.59 -23.50 -0.85
C ARG A 265 8.24 -22.31 -0.13
N ILE A 266 7.52 -21.21 -0.03
CA ILE A 266 7.91 -20.02 0.73
C ILE A 266 7.35 -20.15 2.15
N PRO A 267 8.17 -20.24 3.20
CA PRO A 267 7.68 -20.24 4.58
C PRO A 267 6.99 -18.92 4.95
N VAL A 268 5.84 -19.01 5.60
CA VAL A 268 5.13 -17.85 6.18
C VAL A 268 5.63 -17.63 7.61
N ALA A 269 6.47 -16.61 7.81
CA ALA A 269 7.14 -16.33 9.07
C ALA A 269 6.25 -15.58 10.09
N MET A 270 5.24 -14.85 9.61
CA MET A 270 4.33 -14.07 10.45
C MET A 270 2.96 -13.99 9.77
N HIS A 271 1.90 -14.41 10.45
CA HIS A 271 0.51 -14.19 10.01
C HIS A 271 -0.47 -14.11 11.19
N ASN A 272 -1.59 -13.42 11.01
CA ASN A 272 -2.74 -13.42 11.92
C ASN A 272 -3.97 -14.15 11.37
N VAL A 273 -3.83 -14.82 10.22
CA VAL A 273 -4.86 -15.71 9.66
C VAL A 273 -5.18 -16.82 10.66
N SER A 274 -6.47 -17.09 10.86
CA SER A 274 -6.92 -18.12 11.79
C SER A 274 -6.53 -19.53 11.32
N ASN A 275 -6.26 -20.43 12.28
CA ASN A 275 -5.66 -21.74 12.01
C ASN A 275 -6.55 -22.62 11.11
N GLU A 276 -7.87 -22.55 11.25
CA GLU A 276 -8.83 -23.33 10.47
C GLU A 276 -8.92 -22.91 8.99
N LYS A 277 -8.40 -21.72 8.65
CA LYS A 277 -8.34 -21.23 7.26
C LYS A 277 -7.03 -21.60 6.55
N ILE A 278 -6.07 -22.20 7.25
CA ILE A 278 -4.80 -22.60 6.66
C ILE A 278 -5.04 -23.80 5.73
N PHE A 279 -4.75 -23.60 4.46
CA PHE A 279 -4.72 -24.64 3.44
C PHE A 279 -3.33 -24.64 2.78
N ARG A 280 -2.73 -25.82 2.56
CA ARG A 280 -1.35 -25.96 2.11
C ARG A 280 -1.22 -27.05 1.07
#